data_AF-A0A3C1BF12-F1
#
_entry.id   AF-A0A3C1BF12-F1
#
_cell.length_a   1.000
_cell.length_b   1.000
_cell.length_c   1.000
_cell.angle_alpha   90.00
_cell.angle_beta   90.00
_cell.angle_gamma   90.00
#
_symmetry.space_group_name_H-M   'P 1'
#
loop_
_entity.id
_entity.type
_entity.pdbx_description
1 polymer ?
#
loop_
_entity_poly.entity_id
_entity_poly.type
_entity_poly.pdbx_seq_one_letter_code
_entity_poly.pdbx_strand_id
1 'polypeptide(L)'
;MHREIEDILINLDFEYPFPSPAAMQNAERILDYMDDIYVERTGKFEYTPAESLYIIWNVEDLEFHIECLKNGRILYTFRKNGIGKAFGTDTIWHFIMRMESYLLSGIC
;
A
#
# COMPACT_ATOMS: atom_id res chain seq x y z
N MET A 1 15.33 1.48 -1.55
CA MET A 1 14.57 0.91 -0.43
C MET A 1 14.13 2.04 0.44
N HIS A 2 12.83 2.19 0.59
CA HIS A 2 12.23 3.19 1.46
C HIS A 2 12.55 2.90 2.92
N ARG A 3 12.71 3.97 3.71
CA ARG A 3 13.05 3.89 5.13
C ARG A 3 11.97 3.14 5.92
N GLU A 4 10.71 3.25 5.51
CA GLU A 4 9.59 2.56 6.15
C GLU A 4 9.73 1.02 6.06
N ILE A 5 10.29 0.50 4.97
CA ILE A 5 10.59 -0.93 4.82
C ILE A 5 11.79 -1.30 5.68
N GLU A 6 12.83 -0.47 5.70
CA GLU A 6 14.01 -0.67 6.56
C GLU A 6 13.62 -0.72 8.04
N ASP A 7 12.78 0.21 8.49
CA ASP A 7 12.32 0.31 9.88
C ASP A 7 11.52 -0.94 10.27
N ILE A 8 10.70 -1.50 9.37
CA ILE A 8 10.07 -2.80 9.63
C ILE A 8 11.13 -3.89 9.78
N LEU A 9 12.08 -3.99 8.86
CA LEU A 9 13.10 -5.04 8.87
C LEU A 9 13.98 -5.02 10.12
N ILE A 10 14.28 -3.84 10.66
CA ILE A 10 15.07 -3.66 11.88
C ILE A 10 14.30 -4.07 13.13
N ASN A 11 12.97 -3.89 13.14
CA ASN A 11 12.11 -4.19 14.28
C ASN A 11 11.51 -5.60 14.25
N LEU A 12 11.86 -6.43 13.26
CA LEU A 12 11.43 -7.83 13.20
C LEU A 12 12.31 -8.67 14.13
N ASP A 13 11.72 -9.07 15.26
CA ASP A 13 12.29 -10.09 16.14
C ASP A 13 12.06 -11.51 15.57
N PHE A 14 12.78 -12.49 16.10
CA PHE A 14 12.68 -13.91 15.72
C PHE A 14 11.25 -14.51 15.76
N GLU A 15 10.31 -13.84 16.43
CA GLU A 15 8.90 -14.25 16.52
C GLU A 15 8.08 -13.96 15.26
N TYR A 16 8.53 -13.03 14.41
CA TYR A 16 7.85 -12.66 13.18
C TYR A 16 8.69 -13.09 11.98
N PRO A 17 8.13 -13.91 11.05
CA PRO A 17 8.84 -14.26 9.84
C PRO A 17 9.12 -12.99 9.03
N PHE A 18 10.19 -12.98 8.24
CA PHE A 18 10.49 -11.86 7.35
C PHE A 18 9.39 -11.70 6.28
N PRO A 19 9.02 -10.46 5.90
CA PRO A 19 8.15 -10.23 4.76
C PRO A 19 8.74 -10.89 3.52
N SER A 20 7.88 -11.52 2.72
CA SER A 20 8.33 -12.16 1.48
C SER A 20 8.99 -11.13 0.54
N PRO A 21 9.97 -11.53 -0.29
CA PRO A 21 10.54 -10.65 -1.31
C PRO A 21 9.50 -10.02 -2.24
N ALA A 22 8.42 -10.75 -2.55
CA ALA A 22 7.33 -10.25 -3.38
C ALA A 22 6.55 -9.12 -2.70
N ALA A 23 6.24 -9.28 -1.41
CA ALA A 23 5.57 -8.24 -0.62
C ALA A 23 6.44 -6.98 -0.51
N MET A 24 7.75 -7.13 -0.25
CA MET A 24 8.68 -6.00 -0.17
C MET A 24 8.82 -5.27 -1.51
N GLN A 25 8.99 -5.99 -2.62
CA GLN A 25 9.08 -5.38 -3.95
C GLN A 25 7.81 -4.62 -4.34
N ASN A 26 6.65 -5.16 -3.99
CA ASN A 26 5.38 -4.50 -4.23
C ASN A 26 5.24 -3.22 -3.39
N ALA A 27 5.56 -3.29 -2.10
CA ALA A 27 5.52 -2.13 -1.21
C ALA A 27 6.48 -1.03 -1.69
N GLU A 28 7.72 -1.38 -2.03
CA GLU A 28 8.72 -0.44 -2.57
C GLU A 28 8.18 0.28 -3.80
N ARG A 29 7.59 -0.47 -4.75
CA ARG A 29 7.05 0.10 -5.99
C ARG A 29 5.85 1.03 -5.76
N ILE A 30 5.05 0.75 -4.74
CA ILE A 30 3.92 1.61 -4.36
C ILE A 30 4.43 2.90 -3.71
N LEU A 31 5.44 2.80 -2.84
CA LEU A 31 6.07 3.95 -2.20
C LEU A 31 6.81 4.83 -3.22
N ASP A 32 7.54 4.24 -4.17
CA ASP A 32 8.16 4.95 -5.30
C ASP A 32 7.12 5.77 -6.05
N TYR A 33 5.97 5.16 -6.35
CA TYR A 33 4.87 5.86 -7.03
C TYR A 33 4.30 7.01 -6.19
N MET A 34 4.11 6.81 -4.87
CA MET A 34 3.62 7.87 -3.97
C MET A 34 4.59 9.07 -3.92
N ASP A 35 5.90 8.81 -3.98
CA ASP A 35 6.91 9.86 -4.05
C ASP A 35 6.91 10.61 -5.38
N ASP A 36 6.74 9.89 -6.50
CA ASP A 36 6.73 10.50 -7.83
C ASP A 36 5.60 11.52 -8.02
N ILE A 37 4.46 11.32 -7.35
CA ILE A 37 3.30 12.22 -7.49
C ILE A 37 3.31 13.41 -6.50
N TYR A 38 4.33 13.53 -5.64
CA TYR A 38 4.53 14.67 -4.71
C TYR A 38 3.30 15.02 -3.83
N VAL A 39 2.56 14.01 -3.37
CA VAL A 39 1.43 14.21 -2.45
C VAL A 39 1.88 13.95 -1.01
N GLU A 40 1.43 14.78 -0.07
CA GLU A 40 1.75 14.59 1.35
C GLU A 40 1.24 13.24 1.84
N ARG A 41 2.15 12.38 2.28
CA ARG A 41 1.82 11.05 2.79
C ARG A 41 1.33 11.17 4.22
N THR A 42 0.02 11.16 4.42
CA THR A 42 -0.57 11.01 5.77
C THR A 42 -1.07 9.57 5.92
N GLY A 43 -0.42 8.78 6.77
CA GLY A 43 -0.74 7.37 6.84
C GLY A 43 0.10 6.51 7.76
N LYS A 44 -0.15 5.21 7.69
CA LYS A 44 0.47 4.16 8.50
C LYS A 44 1.13 3.15 7.58
N PHE A 45 2.35 2.74 7.91
CA PHE A 45 3.03 1.63 7.26
C PHE A 45 3.34 0.58 8.32
N GLU A 46 2.89 -0.65 8.14
CA GLU A 46 3.07 -1.71 9.14
C GLU A 46 3.23 -3.10 8.54
N TYR A 47 3.92 -3.95 9.29
CA TYR A 47 3.95 -5.38 9.03
C TYR A 47 2.77 -6.05 9.73
N THR A 48 2.13 -7.02 9.07
CA THR A 48 0.98 -7.72 9.65
C THR A 48 1.32 -9.16 10.03
N PRO A 49 0.55 -9.79 10.94
CA PRO A 49 0.67 -11.22 11.25
C PRO A 49 0.44 -12.15 10.05
N ALA A 50 -0.13 -11.66 8.94
CA ALA A 50 -0.33 -12.42 7.70
C ALA A 50 0.91 -12.42 6.79
N GLU A 51 2.05 -11.93 7.29
CA GLU A 51 3.31 -11.79 6.55
C GLU A 51 3.22 -10.81 5.36
N SER A 52 2.37 -9.80 5.51
CA SER A 52 2.12 -8.76 4.51
C SER A 52 2.62 -7.41 4.99
N LEU A 53 2.77 -6.48 4.05
CA LEU A 53 3.06 -5.08 4.32
C LEU A 53 1.82 -4.25 4.03
N TYR A 54 1.33 -3.55 5.05
CA TYR A 54 0.10 -2.77 4.99
C TYR A 54 0.41 -1.27 4.99
N ILE A 55 -0.30 -0.55 4.13
CA ILE A 55 -0.17 0.88 3.88
C ILE A 55 -1.56 1.50 3.98
N ILE A 56 -1.73 2.43 4.91
CA ILE A 56 -2.81 3.41 4.86
C ILE A 56 -2.22 4.66 4.23
N TRP A 57 -2.90 5.19 3.24
CA TRP A 57 -2.53 6.44 2.60
C TRP A 57 -3.76 7.31 2.40
N ASN A 58 -3.72 8.55 2.88
CA ASN A 58 -4.80 9.51 2.69
C ASN A 58 -4.35 10.64 1.78
N VAL A 59 -5.19 10.96 0.80
CA VAL A 59 -4.99 12.05 -0.17
C VAL A 59 -6.30 12.80 -0.30
N GLU A 60 -6.34 14.05 0.17
CA GLU A 60 -7.57 14.84 0.23
C GLU A 60 -8.71 14.06 0.93
N ASP A 61 -9.81 13.80 0.23
CA ASP A 61 -10.99 13.06 0.71
C ASP A 61 -10.90 11.54 0.45
N LEU A 62 -9.78 11.07 -0.10
CA LEU A 62 -9.54 9.67 -0.48
C LEU A 62 -8.72 8.94 0.58
N GLU A 63 -9.20 7.78 0.99
CA GLU A 63 -8.55 6.88 1.94
C GLU A 63 -8.22 5.56 1.22
N PHE A 64 -6.93 5.24 1.13
CA PHE A 64 -6.40 4.05 0.49
C PHE A 64 -5.89 3.08 1.55
N HIS A 65 -6.42 1.88 1.55
CA HIS A 65 -5.96 0.74 2.35
C HIS A 65 -5.33 -0.24 1.39
N ILE A 66 -4.05 -0.53 1.55
CA ILE A 66 -3.26 -1.29 0.59
C ILE A 66 -2.47 -2.33 1.36
N GLU A 67 -2.61 -3.60 0.99
CA GLU A 67 -1.91 -4.70 1.63
C GLU A 67 -1.15 -5.54 0.60
N CYS A 68 0.18 -5.51 0.71
CA CYS A 68 1.09 -6.28 -0.14
C CYS A 68 1.22 -7.69 0.42
N LEU A 69 0.48 -8.63 -0.18
CA LEU A 69 0.40 -10.01 0.28
C LEU A 69 1.65 -10.81 -0.12
N LYS A 70 1.97 -11.84 0.68
CA LYS A 70 3.14 -12.70 0.44
C LYS A 70 3.13 -13.47 -0.88
N ASN A 71 1.95 -13.63 -1.48
CA ASN A 71 1.79 -14.27 -2.79
C ASN A 71 2.00 -13.29 -3.97
N GLY A 72 2.46 -12.06 -3.71
CA GLY A 72 2.72 -11.04 -4.72
C GLY A 72 1.46 -10.30 -5.21
N ARG A 73 0.30 -10.54 -4.60
CA ARG A 73 -0.94 -9.79 -4.87
C ARG A 73 -1.05 -8.58 -3.96
N ILE A 74 -1.86 -7.61 -4.39
CA ILE A 74 -2.24 -6.43 -3.62
C ILE A 74 -3.71 -6.55 -3.27
N LEU A 75 -4.03 -6.68 -1.99
CA LEU A 75 -5.39 -6.49 -1.49
C LEU A 75 -5.58 -5.00 -1.24
N TYR A 76 -6.68 -4.43 -1.74
CA TYR A 76 -6.92 -2.99 -1.58
C TYR A 76 -8.37 -2.67 -1.25
N THR A 77 -8.54 -1.55 -0.57
CA THR A 77 -9.82 -0.86 -0.41
C THR A 77 -9.59 0.63 -0.57
N PHE A 78 -10.34 1.27 -1.46
CA PHE A 78 -10.35 2.72 -1.65
C PHE A 78 -11.67 3.28 -1.16
N ARG A 79 -11.62 4.41 -0.47
CA ARG A 79 -12.79 5.11 0.03
C ARG A 79 -12.74 6.59 -0.32
N LYS A 80 -13.91 7.20 -0.50
CA LYS A 80 -14.09 8.66 -0.63
C LYS A 80 -15.11 9.14 0.39
N ASN A 81 -14.69 9.97 1.35
CA ASN A 81 -15.53 10.50 2.44
C ASN A 81 -16.44 9.46 3.13
N GLY A 82 -15.99 8.21 3.24
CA GLY A 82 -16.77 7.11 3.85
C GLY A 82 -18.02 6.64 3.08
N ILE A 83 -18.31 7.16 1.88
CA ILE A 83 -19.52 6.84 1.11
C ILE A 83 -19.21 5.91 -0.08
N GLY A 84 -18.19 6.24 -0.88
CA GLY A 84 -17.74 5.40 -1.99
C GLY A 84 -16.78 4.32 -1.51
N LYS A 85 -16.94 3.06 -1.95
CA LYS A 85 -16.00 1.97 -1.66
C LYS A 85 -15.70 1.16 -2.91
N ALA A 86 -14.42 1.09 -3.29
CA ALA A 86 -13.90 0.10 -4.22
C ALA A 86 -12.99 -0.86 -3.46
N PHE A 87 -13.08 -2.16 -3.71
CA PHE A 87 -12.18 -3.14 -3.10
C PHE A 87 -11.88 -4.26 -4.08
N GLY A 88 -10.77 -4.96 -3.87
CA GLY A 88 -10.41 -6.08 -4.70
C GLY A 88 -9.00 -6.57 -4.43
N THR A 89 -8.54 -7.45 -5.31
CA THR A 89 -7.20 -8.01 -5.25
C THR A 89 -6.62 -8.04 -6.65
N ASP A 90 -5.46 -7.43 -6.83
CA ASP A 90 -4.82 -7.27 -8.14
C ASP A 90 -3.32 -7.63 -8.10
N THR A 91 -2.70 -7.75 -9.27
CA THR A 91 -1.23 -7.72 -9.38
C THR A 91 -0.75 -6.27 -9.35
N ILE A 92 0.50 -6.03 -8.94
CA ILE A 92 1.06 -4.69 -8.80
C ILE A 92 0.78 -3.76 -9.99
N TRP A 93 0.97 -4.21 -11.23
CA TRP A 93 0.74 -3.38 -12.42
C TRP A 93 -0.72 -2.96 -12.60
N HIS A 94 -1.65 -3.89 -12.45
CA HIS A 94 -3.09 -3.59 -12.49
C HIS A 94 -3.53 -2.72 -11.32
N PHE A 95 -2.94 -2.95 -10.15
CA PHE A 95 -3.21 -2.13 -8.96
C PHE A 95 -2.78 -0.69 -9.17
N ILE A 96 -1.56 -0.42 -9.66
CA ILE A 96 -1.08 0.95 -9.92
C ILE A 96 -2.00 1.67 -10.92
N MET A 97 -2.34 1.04 -12.05
CA MET A 97 -3.29 1.63 -13.01
C MET A 97 -4.66 1.94 -12.40
N ARG A 98 -5.15 1.08 -11.50
CA ARG A 98 -6.43 1.29 -10.82
C ARG A 98 -6.34 2.42 -9.80
N MET A 99 -5.25 2.49 -9.05
CA MET A 99 -4.98 3.56 -8.09
C MET A 99 -4.86 4.91 -8.80
N GLU A 100 -4.09 4.98 -9.89
CA GLU A 100 -4.01 6.13 -10.80
C GLU A 100 -5.40 6.56 -11.29
N SER A 101 -6.19 5.59 -11.79
CA SER A 101 -7.56 5.87 -12.20
C SER A 101 -8.39 6.45 -11.05
N TYR A 102 -8.25 5.94 -9.83
CA TYR A 102 -9.00 6.45 -8.67
C TYR A 102 -8.53 7.84 -8.22
N LEU A 103 -7.23 8.11 -8.24
CA LEU A 103 -6.63 9.42 -7.94
C LEU A 103 -7.04 10.48 -8.97
N LEU A 104 -6.91 10.18 -10.27
CA LEU A 104 -7.32 11.06 -11.37
C LEU A 104 -8.84 11.28 -11.37
N SER A 105 -9.59 10.22 -11.04
CA SER A 105 -11.03 10.29 -10.88
C SER A 105 -11.43 10.78 -9.51
N GLY A 106 -10.60 11.52 -8.74
CA GLY A 106 -10.96 12.10 -7.43
C GLY A 106 -12.27 12.90 -7.42
N ILE A 107 -12.88 13.03 -8.58
CA ILE A 107 -13.72 14.06 -9.11
C ILE A 107 -14.81 13.32 -9.90
N CYS A 108 -15.69 12.65 -9.17
CA CYS A 108 -17.13 12.62 -9.43
C CYS A 108 -17.82 12.81 -8.09
#